data_AF-A0A6L6CVZ7-F1
#
_entry.id   AF-A0A6L6CVZ7-F1
#
_cell.length_a   1.000
_cell.length_b   1.000
_cell.length_c   1.000
_cell.angle_alpha   90.00
_cell.angle_beta   90.00
_cell.angle_gamma   90.00
#
_symmetry.space_group_name_H-M   'P 1'
#
loop_
_entity.id
_entity.type
_entity.pdbx_description
1 polymer ?
#
loop_
_entity_poly.entity_id
_entity_poly.type
_entity_poly.pdbx_seq_one_letter_code
_entity_poly.pdbx_strand_id
1 'polypeptide(L)' 'LGAGQVIAGWDHGVAGMKVGGRRVLTIPPAMGYGAQGAGGVIKGGETLIFVVDLLNVN' A
#
# COMPACT_ATOMS: atom_id res chain seq x y z
N LEU A 1 -1.03 -10.38 6.81
CA LEU A 1 -1.59 -9.49 5.76
C LEU A 1 -3.07 -9.80 5.61
N GLY A 2 -3.93 -8.83 5.30
CA GLY A 2 -5.37 -9.07 5.10
C GLY A 2 -6.28 -8.88 6.33
N ALA A 3 -5.83 -8.19 7.38
CA ALA A 3 -6.66 -7.84 8.54
C ALA A 3 -7.33 -6.45 8.40
N GLY A 4 -7.21 -5.79 7.23
CA GLY A 4 -7.69 -4.41 7.04
C GLY A 4 -6.94 -3.37 7.87
N GLN A 5 -5.79 -3.73 8.44
CA GLN A 5 -4.94 -2.82 9.23
C GLN A 5 -4.09 -1.89 8.36
N VAL A 6 -4.11 -2.10 7.04
CA VAL A 6 -3.42 -1.29 6.03
C VAL A 6 -4.42 -0.87 4.95
N ILE A 7 -4.04 0.12 4.14
CA ILE A 7 -4.84 0.54 2.99
C ILE A 7 -5.05 -0.63 2.01
N ALA A 8 -6.21 -0.69 1.36
CA ALA A 8 -6.59 -1.81 0.49
C ALA A 8 -5.54 -2.09 -0.61
N GLY A 9 -4.90 -1.06 -1.16
CA GLY A 9 -3.87 -1.21 -2.17
C GLY A 9 -2.64 -1.99 -1.68
N TRP A 10 -2.36 -2.00 -0.39
CA TRP A 10 -1.33 -2.87 0.19
C TRP A 10 -1.81 -4.31 0.26
N ASP A 11 -2.98 -4.57 0.84
CA ASP A 11 -3.52 -5.94 0.96
C ASP A 11 -3.56 -6.66 -0.40
N HIS A 12 -3.95 -5.96 -1.47
CA HIS A 12 -3.86 -6.48 -2.83
C HIS A 12 -2.44 -6.50 -3.40
N GLY A 13 -1.67 -5.44 -3.19
CA GLY A 13 -0.37 -5.23 -3.83
C GLY A 13 0.73 -6.17 -3.31
N VAL A 14 0.67 -6.58 -2.05
CA VAL A 14 1.68 -7.48 -1.46
C VAL A 14 1.26 -8.95 -1.48
N ALA A 15 0.01 -9.25 -1.82
CA ALA A 15 -0.45 -10.62 -1.98
C ALA A 15 0.42 -11.39 -2.99
N GLY A 16 0.80 -12.61 -2.62
CA GLY A 16 1.63 -13.49 -3.45
C GLY A 16 3.09 -13.08 -3.61
N MET A 17 3.57 -12.03 -2.92
CA MET A 17 5.00 -11.72 -2.89
C MET A 17 5.78 -12.84 -2.18
N LYS A 18 7.04 -13.02 -2.58
CA LYS A 18 7.99 -13.95 -1.97
C LYS A 18 9.04 -13.18 -1.17
N VAL A 19 9.50 -13.76 -0.06
CA VAL A 19 10.59 -13.19 0.76
C VAL A 19 11.82 -12.91 -0.11
N GLY A 20 12.43 -11.75 0.08
CA GLY A 20 13.52 -11.21 -0.74
C GLY A 20 13.08 -10.48 -2.01
N GLY A 21 11.77 -10.50 -2.35
CA GLY A 21 11.24 -9.82 -3.53
C GLY A 21 11.02 -8.32 -3.33
N ARG A 22 11.23 -7.54 -4.40
CA ARG A 22 10.90 -6.12 -4.50
C ARG A 22 9.75 -5.88 -5.48
N ARG A 23 8.83 -4.97 -5.16
CA ARG A 23 7.73 -4.57 -6.04
C ARG A 23 7.47 -3.07 -5.95
N VAL A 24 7.06 -2.46 -7.06
CA VAL A 24 6.50 -1.11 -7.07
C VAL A 24 4.98 -1.20 -7.08
N LEU A 25 4.33 -0.51 -6.16
CA LEU A 25 2.88 -0.41 -6.07
C LEU A 25 2.44 1.01 -6.43
N THR A 26 1.58 1.14 -7.43
CA THR A 26 0.88 2.38 -7.75
C THR A 26 -0.55 2.26 -7.24
N ILE A 27 -0.88 3.01 -6.20
CA ILE A 27 -2.14 2.90 -5.46
C ILE A 27 -2.97 4.16 -5.71
N PRO A 28 -4.06 4.08 -6.47
CA PRO A 28 -4.97 5.20 -6.65
C PRO A 28 -5.68 5.55 -5.33
N PRO A 29 -6.21 6.78 -5.19
CA PRO A 29 -6.76 7.29 -3.93
C PRO A 29 -7.85 6.39 -3.34
N ALA A 30 -8.69 5.80 -4.20
CA ALA A 30 -9.78 4.91 -3.80
C ALA A 30 -9.32 3.62 -3.10
N MET A 31 -8.05 3.22 -3.30
CA MET A 31 -7.41 2.10 -2.60
C MET A 31 -6.37 2.55 -1.56
N GLY A 32 -6.27 3.86 -1.33
CA GLY A 32 -5.36 4.52 -0.39
C GLY A 32 -6.13 5.26 0.70
N TYR A 33 -5.90 6.57 0.79
CA TYR A 33 -6.50 7.45 1.82
C TYR A 33 -7.69 8.28 1.32
N GLY A 34 -8.22 7.97 0.14
CA GLY A 34 -9.43 8.60 -0.39
C GLY A 34 -9.33 10.12 -0.54
N ALA A 35 -10.46 10.80 -0.34
CA ALA A 35 -10.53 12.26 -0.39
C ALA A 35 -10.05 12.93 0.91
N GLN A 36 -9.89 12.16 1.98
CA GLN A 36 -9.53 12.63 3.30
C GLN A 36 -8.01 12.83 3.45
N GLY A 37 -7.20 12.05 2.72
CA GLY A 37 -5.75 12.07 2.90
C GLY A 37 -5.33 11.51 4.26
N ALA A 38 -4.08 11.75 4.67
CA ALA A 38 -3.57 11.23 5.94
C ALA A 38 -2.40 12.04 6.51
N GLY A 39 -2.37 12.17 7.85
CA GLY A 39 -1.24 12.67 8.62
C GLY A 39 -0.81 14.12 8.32
N GLY A 40 -1.66 14.90 7.63
CA GLY A 40 -1.34 16.27 7.22
C GLY A 40 -0.31 16.39 6.10
N VAL A 41 0.23 15.26 5.61
CA VAL A 41 1.25 15.22 4.56
C VAL A 41 0.67 14.68 3.25
N ILE A 42 -0.22 13.69 3.33
CA ILE A 42 -0.90 13.13 2.17
C ILE A 42 -2.21 13.87 1.98
N LYS A 43 -2.38 14.51 0.84
CA LYS A 43 -3.62 15.24 0.52
C LYS A 43 -4.67 14.27 -0.03
N GLY A 44 -5.92 14.71 0.07
CA GLY A 44 -7.04 14.00 -0.56
C GLY A 44 -6.85 13.86 -2.07
N GLY A 45 -7.16 12.68 -2.62
CA GLY A 45 -7.12 12.44 -4.05
C GLY A 45 -5.73 12.15 -4.63
N GLU A 46 -4.69 12.00 -3.80
CA GLU A 46 -3.35 11.67 -4.27
C GLU A 46 -3.19 10.18 -4.61
N THR A 47 -2.53 9.90 -5.74
CA THR A 47 -2.06 8.55 -6.07
C THR A 47 -0.71 8.34 -5.40
N LEU A 48 -0.55 7.20 -4.73
CA LEU A 48 0.66 6.87 -4.00
C LEU A 48 1.51 5.86 -4.78
N ILE A 49 2.82 6.06 -4.77
CA ILE A 49 3.77 5.11 -5.34
C ILE A 49 4.67 4.60 -4.22
N PHE A 50 4.67 3.29 -4.00
CA PHE A 50 5.49 2.64 -3.00
C PHE A 50 6.49 1.69 -3.66
N VAL A 51 7.72 1.66 -3.14
CA VAL A 51 8.68 0.59 -3.39
C VAL A 51 8.66 -0.30 -2.14
N VAL A 52 8.31 -1.56 -2.31
CA VAL A 52 8.11 -2.52 -1.22
C VAL A 52 9.12 -3.64 -1.35
N ASP A 53 9.84 -3.90 -0.25
CA ASP A 53 10.72 -5.06 -0.07
C ASP A 53 10.08 -6.02 0.92
N LEU A 54 9.88 -7.28 0.53
CA LEU A 54 9.36 -8.30 1.43
C LEU A 54 10.52 -8.96 2.18
N LEU A 55 10.73 -8.58 3.44
CA LEU A 55 11.86 -9.05 4.23
C LEU A 55 11.62 -10.41 4.91
N ASN A 56 10.39 -10.69 5.35
CA ASN A 56 10.03 -11.95 6.00
C ASN A 56 8.51 -12.21 5.95
N VAL A 57 8.11 -13.48 6.12
CA VAL A 57 6.71 -13.93 6.35
C VAL A 57 6.73 -14.90 7.53
N ASN A 58 5.90 -14.64 8.54
CA ASN A 58 5.72 -15.48 9.73
C ASN A 58 4.38 -16.22 9.67
#